data_AF-A0A8S0FMQ6-F1
#
_entry.id   AF-A0A8S0FMQ6-F1
#
_cell.length_a   1.000
_cell.length_b   1.000
_cell.length_c   1.000
_cell.angle_alpha   90.00
_cell.angle_beta   90.00
_cell.angle_gamma   90.00
#
_symmetry.space_group_name_H-M   'P 1'
#
loop_
_entity.id
_entity.type
_entity.pdbx_description
1 polymer ?
#
loop_
_entity_poly.entity_id
_entity_poly.type
_entity_poly.pdbx_seq_one_letter_code
_entity_poly.pdbx_strand_id
1 'polypeptide(L)'
;MDNQAPTTSVKPPSGPNGAWLRYRKKFITPDNVQNGVVFWNQYEDALNRAWQVYGVPPEIIVGIIGVETRWGRVMGKTRILDALATLSFNYPRRAEYFSGELETFLLMARDEQDDPLNLKGSFAGAMGYGQFMPSSYKQYAVDFSGDGHIEPVPTAVCQPVGSG
;
A
#
# COMPACT_ATOMS: atom_id res chain seq x y z
N MET A 1 -8.99 1.09 -26.68
CA MET A 1 -8.49 0.64 -25.36
C MET A 1 -8.56 -0.89 -25.21
N ASP A 2 -8.44 -1.68 -26.30
CA ASP A 2 -8.77 -3.12 -26.28
C ASP A 2 -7.59 -4.09 -26.15
N ASN A 3 -6.35 -3.63 -25.97
CA ASN A 3 -5.17 -4.50 -25.96
C ASN A 3 -4.75 -5.04 -24.57
N GLN A 4 -5.65 -5.05 -23.59
CA GLN A 4 -5.37 -5.59 -22.24
C GLN A 4 -6.30 -6.71 -21.78
N ALA A 5 -7.19 -7.22 -22.64
CA ALA A 5 -7.89 -8.45 -22.34
C ALA A 5 -6.91 -9.64 -22.44
N PRO A 6 -6.73 -10.47 -21.39
CA PRO A 6 -5.92 -11.68 -21.51
C PRO A 6 -6.60 -12.62 -22.50
N THR A 7 -5.93 -12.91 -23.62
CA THR A 7 -6.33 -14.00 -24.49
C THR A 7 -6.17 -15.30 -23.72
N THR A 8 -7.28 -16.02 -23.54
CA THR A 8 -7.33 -17.32 -22.86
C THR A 8 -6.72 -18.40 -23.75
N SER A 9 -5.39 -18.45 -23.86
CA SER A 9 -4.68 -19.61 -24.44
C SER A 9 -3.17 -19.67 -24.15
N VAL A 10 -2.70 -19.14 -23.02
CA VAL A 10 -1.32 -19.43 -22.59
C VAL A 10 -1.35 -20.66 -21.67
N LYS A 11 -0.92 -21.81 -22.21
CA LYS A 11 -0.61 -23.00 -21.41
C LYS A 11 0.34 -22.56 -20.28
N PRO A 12 0.00 -22.75 -19.00
CA PRO A 12 0.87 -22.32 -17.91
C PRO A 12 2.25 -22.98 -18.10
N PRO A 13 3.34 -22.26 -17.82
CA PRO A 13 4.68 -22.75 -18.14
C PRO A 13 4.92 -24.07 -17.40
N SER A 14 5.15 -25.14 -18.15
CA SER A 14 5.37 -26.48 -17.61
C SER A 14 6.82 -26.63 -17.15
N GLY A 15 7.02 -26.71 -15.84
CA GLY A 15 8.29 -27.09 -15.20
C GLY A 15 8.83 -26.08 -14.19
N PRO A 16 9.90 -26.44 -13.44
CA PRO A 16 10.63 -25.50 -12.60
C PRO A 16 11.40 -24.51 -13.49
N ASN A 17 10.75 -23.42 -13.87
CA ASN A 17 11.32 -22.40 -14.75
C ASN A 17 12.05 -21.27 -13.99
N GLY A 18 12.24 -21.40 -12.68
CA GLY A 18 12.88 -20.36 -11.85
C GLY A 18 12.04 -19.10 -11.60
N ALA A 19 10.72 -19.15 -11.77
CA ALA A 19 9.81 -18.02 -11.52
C ALA A 19 10.02 -17.38 -10.14
N TRP A 20 10.05 -18.20 -9.09
CA TRP A 20 10.28 -17.72 -7.73
C TRP A 20 11.63 -16.99 -7.59
N LEU A 21 12.72 -17.57 -8.10
CA LEU A 21 14.04 -16.96 -8.02
C LEU A 21 14.08 -15.60 -8.74
N ARG A 22 13.41 -15.48 -9.89
CA ARG A 22 13.29 -14.21 -10.61
C ARG A 22 12.45 -13.17 -9.87
N TYR A 23 11.40 -13.59 -9.15
CA TYR A 23 10.59 -12.69 -8.33
C TYR A 23 11.36 -12.25 -7.08
N ARG A 24 11.89 -13.22 -6.31
CA ARG A 24 12.66 -13.01 -5.08
C ARG A 24 13.80 -12.00 -5.25
N LYS A 25 14.57 -12.11 -6.34
CA LYS A 25 15.72 -11.24 -6.60
C LYS A 25 15.36 -9.77 -6.91
N LYS A 26 14.08 -9.44 -7.13
CA LYS A 26 13.63 -8.04 -7.25
C LYS A 26 13.61 -7.32 -5.90
N PHE A 27 13.44 -8.08 -4.82
CA PHE A 27 13.26 -7.54 -3.46
C PHE A 27 14.42 -7.89 -2.53
N ILE A 28 14.93 -9.12 -2.59
CA ILE A 28 16.01 -9.58 -1.72
C ILE A 28 17.35 -9.38 -2.43
N THR A 29 17.87 -8.16 -2.34
CA THR A 29 19.19 -7.74 -2.82
C THR A 29 19.98 -7.13 -1.65
N PRO A 30 21.32 -7.09 -1.70
CA PRO A 30 22.12 -6.47 -0.64
C PRO A 30 21.71 -5.01 -0.34
N ASP A 31 21.48 -4.21 -1.39
CA ASP A 31 21.01 -2.83 -1.28
C ASP A 31 19.65 -2.72 -0.55
N ASN A 32 18.67 -3.53 -0.95
CA ASN A 32 17.37 -3.50 -0.28
C ASN A 32 17.49 -3.97 1.18
N VAL A 33 18.25 -5.02 1.47
CA VAL A 33 18.43 -5.49 2.85
C VAL A 33 19.07 -4.39 3.72
N GLN A 34 20.09 -3.70 3.21
CA GLN A 34 20.72 -2.58 3.92
C GLN A 34 19.74 -1.43 4.16
N ASN A 35 18.95 -1.06 3.14
CA ASN A 35 17.92 -0.04 3.26
C ASN A 35 16.83 -0.42 4.29
N GLY A 36 16.48 -1.71 4.38
CA GLY A 36 15.56 -2.23 5.39
C GLY A 36 16.12 -2.17 6.80
N VAL A 37 17.41 -2.46 7.00
CA VAL A 37 18.08 -2.29 8.29
C VAL A 37 18.11 -0.82 8.72
N VAL A 38 18.43 0.09 7.80
CA VAL A 38 18.39 1.53 8.07
C VAL A 38 16.99 1.96 8.51
N PHE A 39 15.96 1.54 7.78
CA PHE A 39 14.57 1.84 8.13
C PHE A 39 14.17 1.26 9.49
N TRP A 40 14.53 0.00 9.76
CA TRP A 40 14.25 -0.63 11.05
C TRP A 40 14.85 0.19 12.19
N ASN A 41 16.15 0.50 12.11
CA ASN A 41 16.84 1.23 13.17
C ASN A 41 16.28 2.65 13.35
N GLN A 42 15.84 3.30 12.26
CA GLN A 42 15.23 4.62 12.31
C GLN A 42 13.87 4.61 13.04
N TYR A 43 13.09 3.54 12.91
CA TYR A 43 11.74 3.42 13.47
C TYR A 43 11.62 2.33 14.54
N GLU A 44 12.73 1.99 15.20
CA GLU A 44 12.81 0.85 16.12
C GLU A 44 11.77 0.95 17.25
N ASP A 45 11.63 2.12 17.87
CA ASP A 45 10.66 2.36 18.94
C ASP A 45 9.22 2.16 18.46
N ALA A 46 8.90 2.64 17.26
CA ALA A 46 7.57 2.50 16.69
C ALA A 46 7.28 1.04 16.30
N LEU A 47 8.26 0.33 15.73
CA LEU A 47 8.15 -1.09 15.41
C LEU A 47 7.97 -1.94 16.66
N ASN A 48 8.73 -1.66 17.73
CA ASN A 48 8.61 -2.35 19.01
C ASN A 48 7.26 -2.08 19.68
N ARG A 49 6.78 -0.83 19.64
CA ARG A 49 5.44 -0.51 20.14
C ARG A 49 4.36 -1.19 19.32
N ALA A 50 4.48 -1.26 17.99
CA ALA A 50 3.53 -1.96 17.13
C ALA A 50 3.48 -3.45 17.46
N TRP A 51 4.63 -4.06 17.75
CA TRP A 51 4.69 -5.44 18.22
C TRP A 51 4.00 -5.62 19.58
N GLN A 52 4.21 -4.72 20.53
CA GLN A 52 3.58 -4.78 21.85
C GLN A 52 2.07 -4.60 21.80
N VAL A 53 1.58 -3.69 20.95
CA VAL A 53 0.14 -3.34 20.85
C VAL A 53 -0.62 -4.36 19.99
N TYR A 54 -0.06 -4.75 18.84
CA TYR A 54 -0.78 -5.55 17.84
C TYR A 54 -0.26 -6.98 17.70
N GLY A 55 0.85 -7.34 18.36
CA GLY A 55 1.45 -8.67 18.24
C GLY A 55 2.15 -8.94 16.90
N VAL A 56 2.28 -7.93 16.03
CA VAL A 56 2.91 -8.07 14.71
C VAL A 56 4.42 -7.85 14.83
N PRO A 57 5.27 -8.85 14.52
CA PRO A 57 6.70 -8.72 14.70
C PRO A 57 7.30 -7.72 13.67
N PRO A 58 8.35 -6.96 14.05
CA PRO A 58 8.89 -5.89 13.20
C PRO A 58 9.32 -6.32 11.79
N GLU A 59 9.87 -7.52 11.62
CA GLU A 59 10.32 -8.02 10.31
C GLU A 59 9.19 -8.14 9.28
N ILE A 60 7.95 -8.34 9.74
CA ILE A 60 6.77 -8.39 8.86
C ILE A 60 6.42 -6.98 8.39
N ILE A 61 6.40 -6.01 9.30
CA ILE A 61 6.10 -4.60 8.99
C ILE A 61 7.16 -4.05 8.02
N VAL A 62 8.44 -4.24 8.36
CA VAL A 62 9.58 -3.82 7.52
C VAL A 62 9.56 -4.52 6.17
N GLY A 63 9.20 -5.81 6.13
CA GLY A 63 9.08 -6.59 4.90
C GLY A 63 7.99 -6.07 3.96
N ILE A 64 6.78 -5.82 4.50
CA ILE A 64 5.64 -5.28 3.73
C ILE A 64 6.03 -3.93 3.13
N ILE A 65 6.48 -2.98 3.94
CA ILE A 65 6.84 -1.63 3.49
C ILE A 65 7.99 -1.66 2.47
N GLY A 66 8.95 -2.57 2.66
CA GLY A 66 10.06 -2.76 1.73
C GLY A 66 9.61 -3.24 0.35
N VAL A 67 8.64 -4.16 0.29
CA VAL A 67 8.06 -4.67 -0.95
C VAL A 67 7.18 -3.63 -1.63
N GLU A 68 6.33 -2.94 -0.85
CA GLU A 68 5.34 -1.99 -1.39
C GLU A 68 5.98 -0.71 -1.93
N THR A 69 6.91 -0.10 -1.17
CA THR A 69 7.41 1.24 -1.50
C THR A 69 8.92 1.39 -1.40
N ARG A 70 9.67 0.31 -1.13
CA ARG A 70 11.10 0.39 -0.80
C ARG A 70 11.36 1.39 0.33
N TRP A 71 10.54 1.31 1.39
CA TRP A 71 10.60 2.20 2.54
C TRP A 71 10.46 3.68 2.15
N GLY A 72 9.39 4.00 1.40
CA GLY A 72 9.03 5.37 1.02
C GLY A 72 9.71 5.90 -0.25
N ARG A 73 10.65 5.18 -0.85
CA ARG A 73 11.35 5.63 -2.07
C ARG A 73 10.47 5.59 -3.32
N VAL A 74 9.47 4.70 -3.35
CA VAL A 74 8.59 4.48 -4.51
C VAL A 74 7.14 4.40 -4.04
N MET A 75 6.52 5.55 -3.74
CA MET A 75 5.12 5.62 -3.28
C MET A 75 4.09 5.79 -4.41
N GLY A 76 4.58 5.88 -5.65
CA GLY A 76 3.76 6.23 -6.81
C GLY A 76 3.78 7.73 -7.11
N LYS A 77 3.36 8.08 -8.34
CA LYS A 77 3.43 9.45 -8.87
C LYS A 77 2.11 9.93 -9.45
N THR A 78 1.09 9.06 -9.48
CA THR A 78 -0.22 9.34 -10.06
C THR A 78 -1.06 10.04 -9.01
N ARG A 79 -1.79 11.10 -9.36
CA ARG A 79 -2.78 11.69 -8.44
C ARG A 79 -3.84 10.64 -8.14
N ILE A 80 -4.17 10.44 -6.87
CA ILE A 80 -5.14 9.41 -6.46
C ILE A 80 -6.51 9.72 -7.04
N LEU A 81 -6.89 11.01 -7.07
CA LEU A 81 -8.13 11.46 -7.69
C LEU A 81 -8.21 11.03 -9.17
N ASP A 82 -7.14 11.23 -9.95
CA ASP A 82 -7.11 10.85 -11.37
C ASP A 82 -7.28 9.34 -11.55
N ALA A 83 -6.53 8.55 -10.76
CA ALA A 83 -6.57 7.10 -10.81
C ALA A 83 -7.97 6.56 -10.48
N LEU A 84 -8.54 7.00 -9.36
CA LEU A 84 -9.83 6.52 -8.89
C LEU A 84 -10.97 7.00 -9.81
N ALA A 85 -11.00 8.28 -10.20
CA ALA A 85 -12.01 8.78 -11.13
C ALA A 85 -11.98 8.03 -12.48
N THR A 86 -10.79 7.77 -13.03
CA THR A 86 -10.63 7.00 -14.27
C THR A 86 -11.19 5.58 -14.10
N LEU A 87 -10.88 4.92 -12.99
CA LEU A 87 -11.32 3.54 -12.74
C LEU A 87 -12.80 3.43 -12.35
N SER A 88 -13.36 4.45 -11.71
CA SER A 88 -14.79 4.54 -11.40
C SER A 88 -15.62 4.76 -12.66
N PHE A 89 -15.19 5.69 -13.52
CA PHE A 89 -16.04 6.18 -14.62
C PHE A 89 -15.74 5.55 -15.97
N ASN A 90 -14.53 5.03 -16.18
CA ASN A 90 -14.08 4.49 -17.47
C ASN A 90 -13.60 3.04 -17.41
N TYR A 91 -13.88 2.32 -16.31
CA TYR A 91 -13.51 0.90 -16.19
C TYR A 91 -14.69 0.02 -15.69
N PRO A 92 -15.66 -0.30 -16.58
CA PRO A 92 -16.93 -0.95 -16.20
C PRO A 92 -16.79 -2.22 -15.37
N ARG A 93 -15.73 -3.02 -15.62
CA ARG A 93 -15.50 -4.30 -14.93
C ARG A 93 -15.40 -4.17 -13.40
N ARG A 94 -14.91 -3.05 -12.88
CA ARG A 94 -14.75 -2.79 -11.43
C ARG A 94 -15.22 -1.40 -11.01
N ALA A 95 -16.07 -0.77 -11.82
CA ALA A 95 -16.51 0.61 -11.61
C ALA A 95 -17.09 0.82 -10.21
N GLU A 96 -18.00 -0.05 -9.75
CA GLU A 96 -18.62 0.06 -8.42
C GLU A 96 -17.60 0.00 -7.27
N TYR A 97 -16.64 -0.92 -7.36
CA TYR A 97 -15.57 -1.03 -6.36
C TYR A 97 -14.77 0.27 -6.28
N PHE A 98 -14.29 0.78 -7.43
CA PHE A 98 -13.49 2.01 -7.44
C PHE A 98 -14.30 3.25 -7.11
N SER A 99 -15.60 3.28 -7.39
CA SER A 99 -16.51 4.34 -6.93
C SER A 99 -16.59 4.40 -5.40
N GLY A 100 -16.64 3.26 -4.72
CA GLY A 100 -16.58 3.22 -3.25
C GLY A 100 -15.22 3.67 -2.69
N GLU A 101 -14.13 3.35 -3.38
CA GLU A 101 -12.79 3.85 -3.03
C GLU A 101 -12.68 5.37 -3.27
N LEU A 102 -13.25 5.89 -4.36
CA LEU A 102 -13.29 7.32 -4.66
C LEU A 102 -14.11 8.10 -3.62
N GLU A 103 -15.28 7.58 -3.24
CA GLU A 103 -16.10 8.16 -2.17
C GLU A 103 -15.30 8.21 -0.86
N THR A 104 -14.70 7.08 -0.47
CA THR A 104 -13.91 7.00 0.76
C THR A 104 -12.71 7.94 0.72
N PHE A 105 -12.04 8.05 -0.41
CA PHE A 105 -10.92 8.97 -0.61
C PHE A 105 -11.32 10.44 -0.42
N LEU A 106 -12.46 10.86 -0.98
CA LEU A 106 -12.93 12.24 -0.84
C LEU A 106 -13.35 12.56 0.60
N LEU A 107 -13.97 11.60 1.30
CA LEU A 107 -14.29 11.74 2.72
C LEU A 107 -13.02 11.84 3.56
N MET A 108 -12.04 10.96 3.32
CA MET A 108 -10.74 10.98 3.98
C MET A 108 -10.03 12.32 3.79
N ALA A 109 -9.91 12.81 2.55
CA ALA A 109 -9.26 14.09 2.28
C ALA A 109 -9.97 15.25 2.99
N ARG A 110 -11.31 15.23 3.07
CA ARG A 110 -12.06 16.23 3.83
C ARG A 110 -11.78 16.15 5.32
N ASP A 111 -11.79 14.95 5.90
CA ASP A 111 -11.66 14.73 7.33
C ASP A 111 -10.24 15.08 7.82
N GLU A 112 -9.21 14.79 7.02
CA GLU A 112 -7.81 15.17 7.25
C GLU A 112 -7.44 16.58 6.75
N GLN A 113 -8.42 17.33 6.21
CA GLN A 113 -8.23 18.69 5.67
C GLN A 113 -7.20 18.80 4.53
N ASP A 114 -6.99 17.71 3.78
CA ASP A 114 -6.14 17.65 2.62
C ASP A 114 -6.82 18.24 1.37
N ASP A 115 -6.00 18.81 0.47
CA ASP A 115 -6.43 19.03 -0.91
C ASP A 115 -6.34 17.69 -1.69
N PRO A 116 -7.48 17.11 -2.12
CA PRO A 116 -7.50 15.81 -2.80
C PRO A 116 -6.73 15.81 -4.14
N LEU A 117 -6.40 16.99 -4.70
CA LEU A 117 -5.60 17.11 -5.91
C LEU A 117 -4.10 16.92 -5.68
N ASN A 118 -3.63 17.05 -4.44
CA ASN A 118 -2.21 16.96 -4.09
C ASN A 118 -1.77 15.54 -3.71
N LEU A 119 -2.69 14.69 -3.28
CA LEU A 119 -2.41 13.33 -2.87
C LEU A 119 -2.04 12.44 -4.06
N LYS A 120 -0.90 11.73 -3.93
CA LYS A 120 -0.34 10.85 -4.97
C LYS A 120 -0.16 9.42 -4.48
N GLY A 121 -0.23 8.48 -5.40
CA GLY A 121 -0.17 7.06 -5.13
C GLY A 121 0.06 6.21 -6.39
N SER A 122 -0.31 4.93 -6.29
CA SER A 122 -0.28 4.01 -7.42
C SER A 122 -1.35 4.32 -8.47
N PHE A 123 -1.25 3.65 -9.62
CA PHE A 123 -2.25 3.73 -10.67
C PHE A 123 -3.64 3.20 -10.27
N ALA A 124 -3.73 2.46 -9.16
CA ALA A 124 -4.98 1.92 -8.62
C ALA A 124 -5.53 2.77 -7.47
N GLY A 125 -4.86 3.86 -7.07
CA GLY A 125 -5.26 4.70 -5.94
C GLY A 125 -4.73 4.24 -4.57
N ALA A 126 -3.75 3.34 -4.54
CA ALA A 126 -3.09 2.92 -3.31
C ALA A 126 -2.09 3.98 -2.82
N MET A 127 -2.02 4.20 -1.50
CA MET A 127 -1.42 5.39 -0.89
C MET A 127 -0.38 5.04 0.19
N GLY A 128 0.62 5.91 0.36
CA GLY A 128 1.55 5.82 1.49
C GLY A 128 2.54 4.67 1.44
N TYR A 129 3.25 4.47 2.56
CA TYR A 129 4.31 3.47 2.74
C TYR A 129 3.82 2.02 2.55
N GLY A 130 2.60 1.73 2.98
CA GLY A 130 1.98 0.40 2.87
C GLY A 130 1.10 0.21 1.65
N GLN A 131 1.00 1.20 0.75
CA GLN A 131 0.09 1.17 -0.41
C GLN A 131 -1.35 0.80 -0.02
N PHE A 132 -1.91 1.53 0.96
CA PHE A 132 -3.28 1.31 1.41
C PHE A 132 -4.27 1.86 0.40
N MET A 133 -5.32 1.08 0.12
CA MET A 133 -6.52 1.61 -0.55
C MET A 133 -7.30 2.50 0.42
N PRO A 134 -8.04 3.53 -0.06
CA PRO A 134 -8.86 4.40 0.79
C PRO A 134 -9.78 3.64 1.77
N SER A 135 -10.42 2.57 1.34
CA SER A 135 -11.26 1.72 2.20
C SER A 135 -10.47 1.05 3.32
N SER A 136 -9.24 0.61 3.05
CA SER A 136 -8.34 0.01 4.04
C SER A 136 -7.85 1.06 5.04
N TYR A 137 -7.57 2.27 4.57
CA TYR A 137 -7.24 3.39 5.44
C TYR A 137 -8.39 3.67 6.41
N LYS A 138 -9.62 3.82 5.91
CA LYS A 138 -10.81 4.04 6.74
C LYS A 138 -11.05 2.95 7.78
N GLN A 139 -10.72 1.69 7.46
CA GLN A 139 -11.01 0.55 8.33
C GLN A 139 -9.91 0.26 9.34
N TYR A 140 -8.65 0.50 8.98
CA TYR A 140 -7.52 -0.07 9.71
C TYR A 140 -6.41 0.93 10.04
N ALA A 141 -6.41 2.12 9.44
CA ALA A 141 -5.39 3.11 9.75
C ALA A 141 -5.66 3.72 11.14
N VAL A 142 -4.58 3.95 11.86
CA VAL A 142 -4.57 4.46 13.23
C VAL A 142 -3.56 5.59 13.32
N ASP A 143 -3.87 6.60 14.12
CA ASP A 143 -2.89 7.62 14.50
C ASP A 143 -1.86 6.97 15.44
N PHE A 144 -0.78 6.47 14.84
CA PHE A 144 0.27 5.80 15.58
C PHE A 144 1.32 6.79 16.10
N SER A 145 1.41 8.02 15.58
CA SER A 145 2.28 9.08 16.09
C SER A 145 1.71 9.76 17.33
N GLY A 146 0.39 9.80 17.47
CA GLY A 146 -0.34 10.44 18.56
C GLY A 146 -0.50 11.95 18.40
N ASP A 147 -0.39 12.47 17.17
CA ASP A 147 -0.50 13.91 16.86
C ASP A 147 -1.92 14.35 16.47
N GLY A 148 -2.87 13.43 16.44
CA GLY A 148 -4.27 13.67 16.09
C GLY A 148 -4.57 13.53 14.60
N HIS A 149 -3.59 13.20 13.76
CA HIS A 149 -3.75 12.97 12.33
C HIS A 149 -3.37 11.56 11.94
N ILE A 150 -4.18 10.92 11.10
CA ILE A 150 -3.85 9.60 10.57
C ILE A 150 -2.99 9.80 9.31
N GLU A 151 -1.71 10.06 9.49
CA GLU A 151 -0.83 10.18 8.33
C GLU A 151 -0.61 8.79 7.68
N PRO A 152 -0.39 8.73 6.35
CA PRO A 152 0.15 7.55 5.70
C PRO A 152 1.64 7.35 6.06
N VAL A 153 1.94 7.27 7.36
CA VAL A 153 3.26 7.15 7.95
C VAL A 153 3.85 5.75 7.77
N PRO A 154 5.18 5.61 7.92
CA PRO A 154 5.89 4.33 7.87
C PRO A 154 5.45 3.29 8.91
N THR A 155 4.55 3.62 9.83
CA THR A 155 4.05 2.70 10.87
C THR A 155 2.54 2.51 10.82
N ALA A 156 1.89 2.82 9.70
CA ALA A 156 0.50 2.41 9.46
C ALA A 156 0.41 0.88 9.46
N VAL A 157 0.08 0.31 10.62
CA VAL A 157 -0.16 -1.12 10.83
C VAL A 157 -1.66 -1.33 10.78
N CYS A 158 -2.13 -2.26 9.94
CA CYS A 158 -3.53 -2.67 9.98
C CYS A 158 -3.82 -3.39 11.29
N GLN A 159 -4.75 -2.88 12.09
CA GLN A 159 -5.40 -3.72 13.11
C GLN A 159 -6.40 -4.66 12.41
N PRO A 160 -6.37 -5.98 12.66
CA PRO A 160 -7.47 -6.84 12.22
C PRO A 160 -8.76 -6.48 12.96
N VAL A 161 -9.87 -6.29 12.25
CA VAL A 161 -11.20 -6.16 12.89
C VAL A 161 -11.49 -7.47 13.64
N GLY A 162 -11.51 -7.43 14.96
CA GLY A 162 -11.84 -8.58 15.82
C GLY A 162 -10.96 -8.83 17.05
N SER A 163 -9.92 -8.03 17.29
CA SER A 163 -9.11 -8.13 18.51
C SER A 163 -9.68 -7.25 19.62
N GLY A 164 -10.70 -7.76 20.31
CA GLY A 164 -11.11 -7.30 21.64
C GLY A 164 -10.40 -8.05 22.75
#